data_AF-A0A914KWD0-F1
#
_entry.id   AF-A0A914KWD0-F1
#
_cell.length_a   1.000
_cell.length_b   1.000
_cell.length_c   1.000
_cell.angle_alpha   90.00
_cell.angle_beta   90.00
_cell.angle_gamma   90.00
#
_symmetry.space_group_name_H-M   'P 1'
#
loop_
_entity.id
_entity.type
_entity.pdbx_description
1 polymer ?
#
loop_
_entity_poly.entity_id
_entity_poly.type
_entity_poly.pdbx_seq_one_letter_code
_entity_poly.pdbx_strand_id
1 'polypeptide(L)'
;MPGRPGFNNSERSYSSEEMINTLTEKNQPFGIYSSVSQWKENTGNVQKYNEIPMWYAHYDKINNFNDYYNSNKYKFGGWINPTIKQYYNNTLEEKRYVCRVNVDYNWRP
;
A
#
# COMPACT_ATOMS: atom_id res chain seq x y z
N MET A 1 -10.65 4.27 -38.77
CA MET A 1 -10.11 3.73 -37.51
C MET A 1 -11.25 3.75 -36.50
N PRO A 2 -11.77 2.62 -36.03
CA PRO A 2 -12.84 2.65 -35.03
C PRO A 2 -12.25 3.17 -33.71
N GLY A 3 -12.93 4.16 -33.14
CA GLY A 3 -12.51 4.88 -31.94
C GLY A 3 -12.40 3.96 -30.73
N ARG A 4 -11.43 4.28 -29.87
CA ARG A 4 -11.25 3.64 -28.57
C ARG A 4 -12.58 3.75 -27.80
N PRO A 5 -13.18 2.64 -27.32
CA PRO A 5 -14.40 2.71 -26.53
C PRO A 5 -14.17 3.63 -25.32
N GLY A 6 -15.06 4.59 -25.13
CA GLY A 6 -15.05 5.45 -23.95
C GLY A 6 -15.32 4.58 -22.72
N PHE A 7 -14.42 4.67 -21.73
CA PHE A 7 -14.63 4.10 -20.41
C PHE A 7 -15.83 4.83 -19.79
N ASN A 8 -16.93 4.10 -19.56
CA ASN A 8 -18.11 4.62 -18.86
C ASN A 8 -17.79 4.60 -17.36
N ASN A 9 -17.96 5.73 -16.66
CA ASN A 9 -17.73 5.86 -15.21
C ASN A 9 -18.69 5.03 -14.31
N SER A 10 -19.42 4.05 -14.86
CA SER A 10 -20.14 3.01 -14.12
C SER A 10 -19.33 1.72 -13.98
N GLU A 11 -18.05 1.73 -14.35
CA GLU A 11 -17.15 0.59 -14.20
C GLU A 11 -16.88 0.30 -12.72
N ARG A 12 -17.60 -0.72 -12.22
CA ARG A 12 -17.43 -1.45 -10.95
C ARG A 12 -16.23 -0.98 -10.13
N SER A 13 -16.48 -0.07 -9.19
CA SER A 13 -15.60 0.14 -8.05
C SER A 13 -15.63 -1.14 -7.23
N TYR A 14 -14.62 -2.01 -7.39
CA TYR A 14 -14.48 -3.17 -6.53
C TYR A 14 -14.04 -2.71 -5.15
N SER A 15 -14.69 -3.24 -4.12
CA SER A 15 -14.18 -3.10 -2.75
C SER A 15 -12.83 -3.81 -2.63
N SER A 16 -11.98 -3.36 -1.70
CA SER A 16 -10.72 -4.05 -1.39
C SER A 16 -10.93 -5.53 -1.05
N GLU A 17 -12.07 -5.87 -0.45
CA GLU A 17 -12.41 -7.25 -0.12
C GLU A 17 -12.66 -8.12 -1.35
N GLU A 18 -13.40 -7.61 -2.35
CA GLU A 18 -13.65 -8.34 -3.60
C GLU A 18 -12.34 -8.60 -4.35
N MET A 19 -11.42 -7.63 -4.36
CA MET A 19 -10.09 -7.80 -4.96
C MET A 19 -9.28 -8.88 -4.23
N ILE A 20 -9.23 -8.82 -2.90
CA ILE A 20 -8.51 -9.81 -2.08
C ILE A 20 -9.07 -11.21 -2.29
N ASN A 21 -10.40 -11.37 -2.27
CA ASN A 21 -11.06 -12.65 -2.50
C ASN A 21 -10.75 -13.19 -3.90
N THR A 22 -10.88 -12.34 -4.93
CA THR A 22 -10.59 -12.73 -6.32
C THR A 22 -9.15 -13.21 -6.50
N LEU A 23 -8.17 -12.49 -5.93
CA LEU A 23 -6.76 -12.86 -6.03
C LEU A 23 -6.47 -14.18 -5.30
N THR A 24 -7.12 -14.37 -4.15
CA THR A 24 -7.01 -15.59 -3.34
C THR A 24 -7.59 -16.80 -4.10
N GLU A 25 -8.80 -16.69 -4.62
CA GLU A 25 -9.47 -17.75 -5.41
C GLU A 25 -8.67 -18.12 -6.66
N LYS A 26 -8.02 -17.13 -7.29
CA LYS A 26 -7.18 -17.35 -8.48
C LYS A 26 -5.75 -17.79 -8.16
N ASN A 27 -5.42 -18.00 -6.88
CA ASN A 27 -4.09 -18.35 -6.41
C ASN A 27 -3.00 -17.41 -7.00
N GLN A 28 -3.30 -16.12 -7.10
CA GLN A 28 -2.36 -15.10 -7.56
C GLN A 28 -1.56 -14.59 -6.36
N PRO A 29 -0.22 -14.47 -6.44
CA PRO A 29 0.55 -13.81 -5.40
C PRO A 29 0.23 -12.31 -5.33
N PHE A 30 0.00 -11.79 -4.13
CA PHE A 30 -0.29 -10.37 -3.92
C PHE A 30 0.14 -9.87 -2.54
N GLY A 31 0.13 -8.54 -2.38
CA GLY A 31 0.37 -7.85 -1.12
C GLY A 31 -0.53 -6.63 -1.00
N ILE A 32 -0.63 -6.08 0.20
CA ILE A 32 -1.46 -4.91 0.52
C ILE A 32 -0.56 -3.69 0.72
N TYR A 33 -0.83 -2.63 -0.05
CA TYR A 33 -0.22 -1.32 0.14
C TYR A 33 -1.20 -0.37 0.82
N SER A 34 -0.81 0.22 1.95
CA SER A 34 -1.63 1.22 2.64
C SER A 34 -0.84 2.03 3.66
N SER A 35 -1.29 3.25 3.95
CA SER A 35 -0.98 3.93 5.20
C SER A 35 -1.95 3.51 6.32
N VAL A 36 -1.61 3.83 7.57
CA VAL A 36 -2.48 3.61 8.74
C VAL A 36 -3.84 4.30 8.57
N SER A 37 -3.84 5.55 8.10
CA SER A 37 -5.07 6.33 7.95
C SER A 37 -5.97 5.75 6.85
N GLN A 38 -5.40 5.45 5.69
CA GLN A 38 -6.14 4.85 4.58
C GLN A 38 -6.71 3.48 4.94
N TRP A 39 -5.96 2.65 5.68
CA TRP A 39 -6.46 1.34 6.09
C TRP A 39 -7.66 1.48 7.02
N LYS A 40 -7.57 2.38 8.00
CA LYS A 40 -8.65 2.65 8.96
C LYS A 40 -9.88 3.22 8.26
N GLU A 41 -9.71 4.17 7.35
CA GLU A 41 -10.79 4.80 6.60
C GLU A 41 -11.52 3.81 5.68
N ASN A 42 -10.76 3.01 4.92
CA ASN A 42 -11.33 2.14 3.90
C ASN A 42 -11.87 0.81 4.44
N THR A 43 -11.34 0.33 5.57
CA THR A 43 -11.66 -1.01 6.09
C THR A 43 -12.22 -1.01 7.51
N GLY A 44 -12.22 0.12 8.22
CA GLY A 44 -12.53 0.11 9.66
C GLY A 44 -11.50 -0.67 10.49
N ASN A 45 -10.27 -0.83 9.98
CA ASN A 45 -9.16 -1.54 10.61
C ASN A 45 -9.40 -3.05 10.81
N VAL A 46 -9.99 -3.74 9.82
CA VAL A 46 -10.11 -5.22 9.86
C VAL A 46 -8.75 -5.88 10.01
N GLN A 47 -8.71 -7.00 10.74
CA GLN A 47 -7.48 -7.74 11.03
C GLN A 47 -7.33 -9.08 10.29
N LYS A 48 -8.37 -9.50 9.55
CA LYS A 48 -8.44 -10.81 8.86
C LYS A 48 -7.43 -11.02 7.74
N TYR A 49 -6.69 -9.98 7.36
CA TYR A 49 -5.76 -9.99 6.23
C TYR A 49 -4.29 -9.91 6.65
N ASN A 50 -4.00 -10.13 7.94
CA ASN A 50 -2.68 -9.98 8.53
C ASN A 50 -1.63 -11.01 8.06
N GLU A 51 -2.04 -12.09 7.41
CA GLU A 51 -1.14 -13.07 6.78
C GLU A 51 -0.65 -12.64 5.39
N ILE A 52 -1.30 -11.65 4.78
CA ILE A 52 -0.95 -11.14 3.45
C ILE A 52 0.24 -10.18 3.57
N PRO A 53 1.28 -10.28 2.71
CA PRO A 53 2.43 -9.38 2.75
C PRO A 53 2.03 -7.90 2.72
N MET A 54 2.61 -7.10 3.61
CA MET A 54 2.25 -5.70 3.77
C MET A 54 3.37 -4.75 3.30
N TRP A 55 3.01 -3.80 2.46
CA TRP A 55 3.81 -2.63 2.11
C TRP A 55 3.19 -1.38 2.75
N TYR A 56 3.74 -0.91 3.88
CA TYR A 56 3.17 0.25 4.57
C TYR A 56 3.84 1.56 4.18
N ALA A 57 3.06 2.64 4.16
CA ALA A 57 3.58 3.98 3.89
C ALA A 57 3.75 4.79 5.18
N HIS A 58 4.97 5.27 5.43
CA HIS A 58 5.27 6.27 6.46
C HIS A 58 6.53 7.06 6.08
N TYR A 59 6.35 8.33 5.71
CA TYR A 59 7.40 9.18 5.14
C TYR A 59 8.26 9.87 6.19
N ASP A 60 9.01 9.09 6.96
CA ASP A 60 9.92 9.59 8.01
C ASP A 60 11.39 9.67 7.57
N LYS A 61 11.69 9.34 6.31
CA LYS A 61 13.05 9.33 5.74
C LYS A 61 13.95 8.24 6.35
N ILE A 62 13.39 7.30 7.12
CA ILE A 62 14.09 6.22 7.81
C ILE A 62 13.76 4.89 7.14
N ASN A 63 14.77 4.26 6.54
CA ASN A 63 14.68 3.00 5.81
C ASN A 63 14.78 1.77 6.74
N ASN A 64 13.95 1.72 7.78
CA ASN A 64 13.80 0.55 8.65
C ASN A 64 12.37 0.48 9.21
N PHE A 65 12.07 -0.57 9.97
CA PHE A 65 10.75 -0.78 10.60
C PHE A 65 10.68 -0.36 12.09
N ASN A 66 11.65 0.41 12.60
CA ASN A 66 11.69 0.76 14.02
C ASN A 66 10.44 1.53 14.46
N ASP A 67 9.92 2.41 13.60
CA ASP A 67 8.66 3.12 13.81
C ASP A 67 7.47 2.16 13.95
N TYR A 68 7.45 1.08 13.18
CA TYR A 68 6.42 0.05 13.26
C TYR A 68 6.52 -0.76 14.56
N TYR A 69 7.71 -1.25 14.90
CA TYR A 69 7.89 -2.12 16.06
C TYR A 69 7.75 -1.37 17.39
N ASN A 70 8.28 -0.14 17.45
CA ASN A 70 8.38 0.63 18.69
C ASN A 70 7.20 1.56 18.94
N SER A 71 6.24 1.67 18.02
CA SER A 71 5.07 2.54 18.17
C SER A 71 3.75 1.83 17.89
N ASN A 72 2.75 2.10 18.71
CA ASN A 72 1.37 1.68 18.43
C ASN A 72 0.70 2.56 17.35
N LYS A 73 1.31 3.70 16.99
CA LYS A 73 0.76 4.63 15.99
C LYS A 73 0.75 4.00 14.59
N TYR A 74 1.77 3.20 14.27
CA TYR A 74 1.99 2.64 12.93
C TYR A 74 1.55 1.19 12.80
N LYS A 75 1.13 0.55 13.89
CA LYS A 75 0.51 -0.78 13.87
C LYS A 75 -0.95 -0.66 13.44
N PHE A 76 -1.35 -1.45 12.44
CA PHE A 76 -2.74 -1.53 11.96
C PHE A 76 -3.02 -2.92 11.38
N GLY A 77 -4.29 -3.22 11.14
CA GLY A 77 -4.76 -4.42 10.43
C GLY A 77 -4.24 -5.78 10.92
N GLY A 78 -3.76 -5.85 12.16
CA GLY A 78 -3.29 -7.10 12.79
C GLY A 78 -1.91 -7.58 12.33
N TRP A 79 -1.22 -6.84 11.44
CA TRP A 79 0.13 -7.21 11.00
C TRP A 79 1.14 -7.10 12.15
N ILE A 80 1.93 -8.15 12.34
CA ILE A 80 3.04 -8.14 13.30
C ILE A 80 4.38 -7.83 12.62
N ASN A 81 4.52 -8.20 11.35
CA ASN A 81 5.75 -8.05 10.57
C ASN A 81 5.46 -7.38 9.21
N PRO A 82 5.85 -6.12 9.01
CA PRO A 82 5.79 -5.49 7.70
C PRO A 82 6.76 -6.16 6.72
N THR A 83 6.41 -6.16 5.43
CA THR A 83 7.26 -6.72 4.36
C THR A 83 8.08 -5.63 3.67
N ILE A 84 7.47 -4.47 3.40
CA ILE A 84 8.10 -3.31 2.73
C ILE A 84 7.63 -2.03 3.43
N LYS A 85 8.49 -1.00 3.48
CA LYS A 85 8.13 0.37 3.88
C LYS A 85 8.36 1.34 2.74
N GLN A 86 7.37 2.16 2.38
CA GLN A 86 7.61 3.39 1.63
C GLN A 86 7.97 4.51 2.61
N TYR A 87 9.25 4.88 2.67
CA TYR A 87 9.78 5.81 3.67
C TYR A 87 10.00 7.22 3.15
N TYR A 88 9.78 7.42 1.84
CA TYR A 88 9.96 8.70 1.17
C TYR A 88 9.08 8.73 -0.08
N ASN A 89 8.40 9.85 -0.31
CA ASN A 89 7.56 10.06 -1.49
C ASN A 89 8.16 11.13 -2.41
N ASN A 90 7.43 11.44 -3.47
CA ASN A 90 7.85 12.33 -4.53
C ASN A 90 7.14 13.70 -4.55
N THR A 91 6.59 14.13 -3.41
CA THR A 91 5.91 15.44 -3.29
C THR A 91 6.84 16.59 -3.67
N LEU A 92 6.26 17.76 -3.98
CA LEU A 92 7.04 18.92 -4.46
C LEU A 92 8.18 19.31 -3.51
N GLU A 93 7.99 19.11 -2.21
CA GLU A 93 8.95 19.42 -1.14
C GLU A 93 10.01 18.31 -0.95
N GLU A 94 9.74 17.11 -1.48
CA GLU A 94 10.53 15.90 -1.23
C GLU A 94 10.98 15.25 -2.55
N LYS A 95 11.21 16.02 -3.61
CA LYS A 95 11.70 15.44 -4.86
C LYS A 95 13.12 14.89 -4.71
N ARG A 96 13.27 13.60 -5.03
CA ARG A 96 14.58 12.97 -5.24
C ARG A 96 14.62 12.31 -6.60
N TYR A 97 15.74 12.53 -7.30
CA TYR A 97 15.94 12.02 -8.64
C TYR A 97 16.98 10.90 -8.65
N VAL A 98 16.60 9.74 -9.18
CA VAL A 98 17.54 8.69 -9.57
C VAL A 98 17.56 8.67 -11.08
N CYS A 99 18.74 8.88 -11.69
CA CYS A 99 18.87 8.93 -13.15
C CYS A 99 17.87 9.89 -13.84
N ARG A 100 17.61 11.06 -13.23
CA ARG A 100 16.63 12.08 -13.67
C ARG A 100 15.15 11.66 -13.62
N VAL A 101 14.83 10.56 -12.96
CA VAL A 101 13.45 10.11 -12.70
C VAL A 101 13.10 10.37 -11.25
N ASN A 102 11.92 10.94 -11.01
CA ASN A 102 11.37 11.13 -9.67
C ASN A 102 10.76 9.81 -9.19
N VAL A 103 11.23 9.29 -8.05
CA VAL A 103 10.89 7.94 -7.58
C VAL A 103 10.49 7.95 -6.11
N ASP A 104 9.57 7.05 -5.75
CA ASP A 104 9.31 6.74 -4.34
C ASP A 104 10.38 5.79 -3.81
N TYR A 105 10.79 5.99 -2.55
CA TYR A 105 11.81 5.14 -1.94
C TYR A 105 11.17 4.12 -1.02
N ASN A 106 11.53 2.87 -1.27
CA ASN A 106 11.02 1.71 -0.56
C ASN A 106 12.18 0.96 0.07
N TRP A 107 11.94 0.41 1.26
CA TRP A 107 12.90 -0.41 1.96
C TRP A 107 12.32 -1.78 2.26
N ARG A 108 13.15 -2.79 2.06
CA ARG A 108 12.96 -4.18 2.45
C ARG A 108 14.30 -4.66 3.06
N PRO A 109 14.28 -5.39 4.19
CA PRO A 109 15.48 -5.99 4.77
C PRO A 109 16.10 -7.08 3.87
#